data_AF-A0AAU0MKP5-F1
#
_entry.id   AF-A0AAU0MKP5-F1
#
_cell.length_a   1.000
_cell.length_b   1.000
_cell.length_c   1.000
_cell.angle_alpha   90.00
_cell.angle_beta   90.00
_cell.angle_gamma   90.00
#
_symmetry.space_group_name_H-M   'P 1'
#
loop_
_entity.id
_entity.type
_entity.pdbx_description
1 polymer ?
#
loop_
_entity_poly.entity_id
_entity_poly.type
_entity_poly.pdbx_seq_one_letter_code
_entity_poly.pdbx_strand_id
1 'polypeptide(L)'
;MSRFWLVPALFLAGCASAPVQETRILYPDGRVVPLASQDGSTTEVWGAAAETTDIDAALLTYLSPEGDDLILLPNRLDKSALDYSIESLKEIDRWLADVHTVNRLQAGEGQAGELLMMDGRGDNSVMFAGLYLGEVIRANSSLTWNWERFDRFLAANPAFAEHYGVDPGFDTFVLVGPQGVATPINTALKRVVQGKEESVHYIGTLLLNEVDLRKAMSGRDLMGLDQRDWDG
;
A
#
# COMPACT_ATOMS: atom_id res chain seq x y z
N MET A 1 -2.37 -80.64 7.57
CA MET A 1 -2.80 -79.56 8.48
C MET A 1 -2.25 -78.24 7.93
N SER A 2 -3.15 -77.34 7.49
CA SER A 2 -3.34 -75.95 7.99
C SER A 2 -2.36 -74.93 7.35
N ARG A 3 -2.79 -74.09 6.39
CA ARG A 3 -3.45 -72.75 6.50
C ARG A 3 -2.53 -71.71 7.19
N PHE A 4 -2.37 -70.43 6.83
CA PHE A 4 -3.00 -69.47 5.90
C PHE A 4 -2.09 -68.18 5.88
N TRP A 5 -1.95 -67.55 4.71
CA TRP A 5 -2.04 -66.10 4.40
C TRP A 5 -1.08 -64.99 4.91
N LEU A 6 -0.79 -64.10 3.93
CA LEU A 6 -0.08 -62.82 3.89
C LEU A 6 -0.64 -61.71 4.81
N VAL A 7 0.26 -60.82 5.26
CA VAL A 7 -0.01 -59.37 5.39
C VAL A 7 1.25 -58.57 5.05
N PRO A 8 1.25 -57.70 4.02
CA PRO A 8 2.22 -56.62 3.90
C PRO A 8 1.69 -55.37 4.63
N ALA A 9 2.56 -54.74 5.41
CA ALA A 9 2.27 -53.49 6.10
C ALA A 9 2.12 -52.35 5.08
N LEU A 10 0.91 -51.81 4.96
CA LEU A 10 0.61 -50.54 4.30
C LEU A 10 1.17 -49.40 5.15
N PHE A 11 2.27 -48.80 4.71
CA PHE A 11 2.63 -47.45 5.13
C PHE A 11 1.64 -46.48 4.49
N LEU A 12 0.67 -46.01 5.29
CA LEU A 12 -0.13 -44.84 4.92
C LEU A 12 0.81 -43.63 4.97
N ALA A 13 1.27 -43.19 3.80
CA ALA A 13 1.76 -41.84 3.62
C ALA A 13 0.58 -40.90 3.91
N GLY A 14 0.58 -40.31 5.10
CA GLY A 14 -0.29 -39.18 5.40
C GLY A 14 0.14 -38.03 4.51
N CYS A 15 -0.60 -37.80 3.42
CA CYS A 15 -0.57 -36.55 2.70
C CYS A 15 -1.09 -35.48 3.67
N ALA A 16 -0.18 -34.87 4.42
CA ALA A 16 -0.46 -33.60 5.07
C ALA A 16 -0.60 -32.57 3.94
N SER A 17 -1.83 -32.30 3.54
CA SER A 17 -2.15 -31.15 2.70
C SER A 17 -1.58 -29.92 3.39
N ALA A 18 -0.67 -29.21 2.74
CA ALA A 18 -0.27 -27.89 3.21
C ALA A 18 -1.54 -27.05 3.40
N PRO A 19 -1.65 -26.26 4.49
CA PRO A 19 -2.80 -25.39 4.65
C PRO A 19 -2.87 -24.49 3.42
N VAL A 20 -4.01 -24.54 2.71
CA VAL A 20 -4.32 -23.64 1.62
C VAL A 20 -4.33 -22.25 2.24
N GLN A 21 -3.30 -21.47 1.96
CA GLN A 21 -3.22 -20.08 2.40
C GLN A 21 -4.26 -19.32 1.57
N GLU A 22 -5.43 -19.07 2.16
CA GLU A 22 -6.47 -18.28 1.52
C GLU A 22 -5.96 -16.85 1.33
N THR A 23 -5.64 -16.50 0.10
CA THR A 23 -5.27 -15.16 -0.34
C THR A 23 -6.41 -14.17 -0.08
N ARG A 24 -6.16 -13.02 0.56
CA ARG A 24 -7.18 -12.06 1.00
C ARG A 24 -6.80 -10.61 0.66
N ILE A 25 -7.70 -9.89 -0.01
CA ILE A 25 -7.56 -8.44 -0.28
C ILE A 25 -8.56 -7.68 0.60
N LEU A 26 -8.10 -6.66 1.32
CA LEU A 26 -8.95 -5.72 2.05
C LEU A 26 -9.28 -4.53 1.17
N TYR A 27 -10.56 -4.38 0.86
CA TYR A 27 -11.07 -3.22 0.17
C TYR A 27 -11.24 -2.04 1.13
N PRO A 28 -11.18 -0.80 0.62
CA PRO A 28 -11.40 0.38 1.44
C PRO A 28 -12.79 0.46 2.09
N ASP A 29 -13.78 -0.32 1.62
CA ASP A 29 -15.09 -0.49 2.28
C ASP A 29 -15.05 -1.46 3.49
N GLY A 30 -13.86 -1.89 3.90
CA GLY A 30 -13.63 -2.83 4.99
C GLY A 30 -13.89 -4.30 4.63
N ARG A 31 -14.24 -4.61 3.38
CA ARG A 31 -14.48 -6.01 2.97
C ARG A 31 -13.17 -6.72 2.73
N VAL A 32 -13.02 -7.89 3.33
CA VAL A 32 -11.95 -8.84 3.01
C VAL A 32 -12.52 -9.88 2.05
N VAL A 33 -11.99 -9.95 0.83
CA VAL A 33 -12.44 -10.91 -0.19
C VAL A 33 -11.35 -11.94 -0.47
N PRO A 34 -11.66 -13.25 -0.48
CA PRO A 34 -10.72 -14.26 -0.92
C PRO A 34 -10.48 -14.14 -2.44
N LEU A 35 -9.22 -14.14 -2.87
CA LEU A 35 -8.89 -14.18 -4.30
C LEU A 35 -9.33 -15.54 -4.86
N ALA A 36 -10.32 -15.53 -5.75
CA ALA A 36 -10.92 -16.76 -6.28
C ALA A 36 -9.88 -17.68 -6.92
N SER A 37 -10.13 -19.00 -6.84
CA SER A 37 -9.31 -20.08 -7.40
C SER A 37 -9.01 -19.91 -8.89
N GLN A 38 -7.97 -20.62 -9.36
CA GLN A 38 -7.40 -20.69 -10.72
C GLN A 38 -8.38 -21.06 -11.86
N ASP A 39 -9.51 -20.36 -11.97
CA ASP A 39 -10.52 -20.59 -12.98
C ASP A 39 -10.61 -19.38 -13.91
N GLY A 40 -9.48 -18.74 -14.21
CA GLY A 40 -9.30 -17.80 -15.33
C GLY A 40 -10.22 -16.57 -15.41
N SER A 41 -11.19 -16.41 -14.49
CA SER A 41 -12.01 -15.23 -14.38
C SER A 41 -11.31 -14.31 -13.40
N THR A 42 -10.49 -13.41 -13.92
CA THR A 42 -10.22 -12.14 -13.26
C THR A 42 -11.56 -11.46 -13.10
N THR A 43 -12.26 -11.73 -12.00
CA THR A 43 -13.29 -10.80 -11.57
C THR A 43 -12.50 -9.57 -11.18
N GLU A 44 -12.44 -8.60 -12.08
CA GLU A 44 -12.03 -7.23 -11.77
C GLU A 44 -12.97 -6.73 -10.68
N VAL A 45 -12.70 -7.12 -9.44
CA VAL A 45 -13.31 -6.51 -8.27
C VAL A 45 -12.46 -5.30 -7.92
N TRP A 46 -12.29 -4.39 -8.88
CA TRP A 46 -11.83 -3.01 -8.65
C TRP A 46 -13.04 -2.07 -8.78
N GLY A 47 -14.23 -2.55 -8.39
CA GLY A 47 -15.50 -1.93 -8.77
C GLY A 47 -16.66 -2.08 -7.78
N ALA A 48 -16.40 -2.40 -6.51
CA ALA A 48 -17.45 -2.37 -5.48
C ALA A 48 -17.29 -1.11 -4.60
N ALA A 49 -18.08 -0.07 -4.93
CA ALA A 49 -18.68 0.95 -4.06
C ALA A 49 -18.01 1.34 -2.71
N ALA A 50 -16.69 1.44 -2.60
CA ALA A 50 -16.07 2.08 -1.45
C ALA A 50 -16.35 3.59 -1.49
N GLU A 51 -16.95 4.12 -0.43
CA GLU A 51 -17.16 5.55 -0.25
C GLU A 51 -16.01 6.14 0.57
N THR A 52 -15.80 7.46 0.48
CA THR A 52 -14.75 8.13 1.27
C THR A 52 -14.99 8.02 2.78
N THR A 53 -16.23 7.75 3.20
CA THR A 53 -16.61 7.47 4.59
C THR A 53 -16.03 6.18 5.14
N ASP A 54 -15.50 5.30 4.28
CA ASP A 54 -15.07 3.97 4.69
C ASP A 54 -13.55 3.91 4.98
N ILE A 55 -12.81 4.98 4.71
CA ILE A 55 -11.35 5.07 4.95
C ILE A 55 -11.02 4.86 6.43
N ASP A 56 -11.78 5.47 7.34
CA ASP A 56 -11.57 5.32 8.79
C ASP A 56 -11.78 3.86 9.23
N ALA A 57 -12.76 3.17 8.65
CA ALA A 57 -13.04 1.77 8.95
C ALA A 57 -11.95 0.84 8.41
N ALA A 58 -11.44 1.12 7.20
CA ALA A 58 -10.32 0.39 6.62
C ALA A 58 -9.05 0.56 7.46
N LEU A 59 -8.72 1.80 7.85
CA LEU A 59 -7.58 2.09 8.72
C LEU A 59 -7.71 1.42 10.08
N LEU A 60 -8.90 1.46 10.69
CA LEU A 60 -9.15 0.75 11.95
C LEU A 60 -8.90 -0.76 11.82
N THR A 61 -9.30 -1.36 10.69
CA THR A 61 -9.08 -2.78 10.42
C THR A 61 -7.59 -3.09 10.23
N TYR A 62 -6.85 -2.26 9.50
CA TYR A 62 -5.40 -2.44 9.35
C TYR A 62 -4.65 -2.29 10.68
N LEU A 63 -5.08 -1.35 11.53
CA LEU A 63 -4.46 -1.08 12.83
C LEU A 63 -4.85 -2.10 13.92
N SER A 64 -5.88 -2.90 13.70
CA SER A 64 -6.27 -3.96 14.64
C SER A 64 -5.30 -5.15 14.58
N PRO A 65 -5.34 -6.06 15.58
CA PRO A 65 -4.57 -7.31 15.54
C PRO A 65 -4.91 -8.18 14.32
N GLU A 66 -6.17 -8.20 13.89
CA GLU A 66 -6.61 -8.93 12.70
C GLU A 66 -5.97 -8.39 11.41
N GLY A 67 -5.58 -7.11 11.41
CA GLY A 67 -4.87 -6.47 10.30
C GLY A 67 -3.47 -7.03 10.05
N ASP A 68 -2.86 -7.75 11.00
CA ASP A 68 -1.52 -8.35 10.81
C ASP A 68 -1.50 -9.38 9.67
N ASP A 69 -2.58 -10.15 9.53
CA ASP A 69 -2.73 -11.14 8.46
C ASP A 69 -2.94 -10.49 7.08
N LEU A 70 -3.27 -9.19 7.05
CA LEU A 70 -3.59 -8.46 5.82
C LEU A 70 -2.38 -7.76 5.20
N ILE A 71 -1.33 -7.45 5.97
CA ILE A 71 -0.17 -6.66 5.51
C ILE A 71 1.11 -7.48 5.50
N LEU A 72 2.12 -7.06 4.75
CA LEU A 72 3.44 -7.68 4.72
C LEU A 72 4.25 -7.32 5.96
N LEU A 73 5.04 -8.28 6.44
CA LEU A 73 5.97 -8.08 7.56
C LEU A 73 5.33 -7.36 8.79
N PRO A 74 4.15 -7.78 9.29
CA PRO A 74 3.45 -7.08 10.37
C PRO A 74 4.32 -6.94 11.64
N ASN A 75 5.13 -7.96 11.93
CA ASN A 75 6.09 -7.96 13.05
C ASN A 75 7.23 -6.92 12.91
N ARG A 76 7.37 -6.27 11.76
CA ARG A 76 8.34 -5.19 11.52
C ARG A 76 7.71 -3.81 11.62
N LEU A 77 6.39 -3.72 11.78
CA LEU A 77 5.65 -2.47 11.95
C LEU A 77 5.24 -2.32 13.43
N ASP A 78 5.75 -1.28 14.08
CA ASP A 78 5.31 -0.87 15.41
C ASP A 78 4.00 -0.07 15.31
N LYS A 79 2.87 -0.78 15.26
CA LYS A 79 1.54 -0.16 15.25
C LYS A 79 1.28 0.73 16.47
N SER A 80 1.98 0.54 17.59
CA SER A 80 1.81 1.38 18.78
C SER A 80 2.41 2.79 18.62
N ALA A 81 3.33 2.97 17.67
CA ALA A 81 3.90 4.26 17.30
C ALA A 81 3.04 5.02 16.27
N LEU A 82 1.96 4.42 15.77
CA LEU A 82 1.10 5.00 14.74
C LEU A 82 -0.02 5.86 15.33
N ASP A 83 0.30 7.09 15.71
CA ASP A 83 -0.61 8.04 16.39
C ASP A 83 -1.18 9.17 15.51
N TYR A 84 -1.04 9.04 14.19
CA TYR A 84 -1.38 10.03 13.16
C TYR A 84 -0.59 11.35 13.25
N SER A 85 0.53 11.38 13.98
CA SER A 85 1.48 12.48 13.90
C SER A 85 2.31 12.40 12.62
N ILE A 86 2.96 13.50 12.24
CA ILE A 86 3.92 13.48 11.12
C ILE A 86 5.10 12.55 11.42
N GLU A 87 5.55 12.52 12.68
CA GLU A 87 6.67 11.70 13.10
C GLU A 87 6.38 10.20 13.00
N SER A 88 5.12 9.76 13.16
CA SER A 88 4.73 8.36 12.98
C SER A 88 4.95 7.86 11.55
N LEU A 89 5.01 8.74 10.54
CA LEU A 89 5.34 8.36 9.18
C LEU A 89 6.77 7.82 9.03
N LYS A 90 7.68 8.12 9.97
CA LYS A 90 9.02 7.51 9.97
C LYS A 90 8.96 6.00 10.20
N GLU A 91 8.00 5.55 11.01
CA GLU A 91 7.77 4.13 11.26
C GLU A 91 7.22 3.45 9.99
N ILE A 92 6.27 4.08 9.29
CA ILE A 92 5.80 3.61 7.97
C ILE A 92 6.97 3.58 6.97
N ASP A 93 7.79 4.62 6.88
CA ASP A 93 8.93 4.68 5.96
C ASP A 93 9.98 3.58 6.21
N ARG A 94 10.23 3.27 7.48
CA ARG A 94 11.12 2.19 7.90
C ARG A 94 10.52 0.84 7.50
N TRP A 95 9.25 0.61 7.82
CA TRP A 95 8.55 -0.62 7.49
C TRP A 95 8.47 -0.86 5.97
N LEU A 96 8.11 0.16 5.17
CA LEU A 96 8.08 0.04 3.70
C LEU A 96 9.47 -0.19 3.11
N ALA A 97 10.54 0.33 3.73
CA ALA A 97 11.91 0.02 3.32
C ALA A 97 12.28 -1.45 3.59
N ASP A 98 11.80 -2.03 4.69
CA ASP A 98 11.93 -3.47 4.96
C ASP A 98 11.17 -4.29 3.92
N VAL A 99 9.93 -3.89 3.59
CA VAL A 99 9.10 -4.52 2.53
C VAL A 99 9.83 -4.46 1.18
N HIS A 100 10.34 -3.29 0.79
CA HIS A 100 11.11 -3.11 -0.43
C HIS A 100 12.35 -4.03 -0.47
N THR A 101 13.08 -4.13 0.64
CA THR A 101 14.28 -4.96 0.74
C THR A 101 13.94 -6.43 0.53
N VAL A 102 12.88 -6.93 1.19
CA VAL A 102 12.43 -8.31 1.03
C VAL A 102 11.95 -8.58 -0.39
N ASN A 103 11.14 -7.67 -0.97
CA ASN A 103 10.68 -7.77 -2.35
C ASN A 103 11.86 -7.88 -3.34
N ARG A 104 12.89 -7.04 -3.17
CA ARG A 104 14.10 -7.08 -4.00
C ARG A 104 14.89 -8.38 -3.85
N LEU A 105 14.99 -8.92 -2.63
CA LEU A 105 15.75 -10.14 -2.36
C LEU A 105 15.05 -11.42 -2.82
N GLN A 106 13.72 -11.42 -2.87
CA GLN A 106 12.91 -12.58 -3.24
C GLN A 106 12.51 -12.60 -4.71
N ALA A 107 12.57 -11.46 -5.40
CA ALA A 107 12.40 -11.39 -6.84
C ALA A 107 13.63 -11.92 -7.60
N GLY A 108 13.42 -12.68 -8.68
CA GLY A 108 14.46 -12.90 -9.69
C GLY A 108 14.88 -11.59 -10.36
N GLU A 109 16.04 -11.56 -11.02
CA GLU A 109 16.46 -10.38 -11.79
C GLU A 109 15.34 -9.96 -12.77
N GLY A 110 14.84 -8.73 -12.63
CA GLY A 110 13.76 -8.19 -13.47
C GLY A 110 12.32 -8.42 -12.97
N GLN A 111 12.11 -9.11 -11.85
CA GLN A 111 10.77 -9.39 -11.27
C GLN A 111 10.46 -8.63 -9.97
N ALA A 112 11.29 -7.63 -9.61
CA ALA A 112 11.07 -6.81 -8.42
C ALA A 112 9.71 -6.11 -8.52
N GLY A 113 8.72 -6.57 -7.75
CA GLY A 113 7.32 -6.14 -7.86
C GLY A 113 6.31 -7.29 -7.90
N GLU A 114 6.65 -8.46 -8.46
CA GLU A 114 5.71 -9.58 -8.57
C GLU A 114 5.33 -10.19 -7.21
N LEU A 115 6.20 -10.05 -6.21
CA LEU A 115 5.97 -10.59 -4.88
C LEU A 115 4.95 -9.79 -4.05
N LEU A 116 4.67 -8.54 -4.42
CA LEU A 116 3.62 -7.73 -3.80
C LEU A 116 2.22 -8.30 -4.05
N MET A 117 2.07 -9.06 -5.14
CA MET A 117 0.77 -9.46 -5.69
C MET A 117 0.40 -10.92 -5.37
N MET A 118 1.32 -11.73 -4.84
CA MET A 118 1.10 -13.19 -4.75
C MET A 118 -0.06 -13.57 -3.84
N ASP A 119 -0.24 -12.87 -2.72
CA ASP A 119 -1.30 -13.13 -1.75
C ASP A 119 -2.10 -11.87 -1.34
N GLY A 120 -2.04 -10.79 -2.14
CA GLY A 120 -2.77 -9.55 -1.91
C GLY A 120 -2.26 -8.70 -0.73
N ARG A 121 -1.30 -9.20 0.06
CA ARG A 121 -0.79 -8.46 1.22
C ARG A 121 0.08 -7.27 0.82
N GLY A 122 0.74 -7.31 -0.34
CA GLY A 122 1.48 -6.15 -0.86
C GLY A 122 0.54 -5.02 -1.22
N ASP A 123 -0.56 -5.31 -1.91
CA ASP A 123 -1.61 -4.34 -2.25
C ASP A 123 -2.20 -3.70 -0.99
N ASN A 124 -2.56 -4.54 -0.01
CA ASN A 124 -3.03 -4.09 1.29
C ASN A 124 -1.99 -3.24 2.05
N SER A 125 -0.70 -3.56 1.95
CA SER A 125 0.37 -2.81 2.60
C SER A 125 0.52 -1.41 2.00
N VAL A 126 0.47 -1.31 0.67
CA VAL A 126 0.49 -0.06 -0.08
C VAL A 126 -0.75 0.77 0.21
N MET A 127 -1.93 0.14 0.19
CA MET A 127 -3.20 0.78 0.54
C MET A 127 -3.17 1.34 1.96
N PHE A 128 -2.82 0.51 2.95
CA PHE A 128 -2.70 0.92 4.33
C PHE A 128 -1.76 2.12 4.51
N ALA A 129 -0.53 2.03 3.98
CA ALA A 129 0.44 3.11 4.10
C ALA A 129 -0.03 4.41 3.42
N GLY A 130 -0.66 4.29 2.25
CA GLY A 130 -1.21 5.44 1.53
C GLY A 130 -2.36 6.11 2.27
N LEU A 131 -3.34 5.33 2.73
CA LEU A 131 -4.47 5.86 3.52
C LEU A 131 -3.96 6.51 4.81
N TYR A 132 -3.00 5.88 5.50
CA TYR A 132 -2.42 6.41 6.72
C TYR A 132 -1.66 7.71 6.47
N LEU A 133 -0.85 7.78 5.41
CA LEU A 133 -0.20 9.02 4.97
C LEU A 133 -1.22 10.14 4.73
N GLY A 134 -2.31 9.83 4.03
CA GLY A 134 -3.31 10.84 3.74
C GLY A 134 -4.03 11.34 5.00
N GLU A 135 -4.35 10.47 5.96
CA GLU A 135 -4.90 10.90 7.25
C GLU A 135 -3.92 11.74 8.08
N VAL A 136 -2.62 11.38 8.09
CA VAL A 136 -1.59 12.21 8.74
C VAL A 136 -1.55 13.62 8.11
N ILE A 137 -1.59 13.72 6.77
CA ILE A 137 -1.64 15.02 6.08
C ILE A 137 -2.88 15.81 6.52
N ARG A 138 -4.07 15.19 6.47
CA ARG A 138 -5.34 15.83 6.83
C ARG A 138 -5.36 16.31 8.29
N ALA A 139 -4.80 15.52 9.20
CA ALA A 139 -4.79 15.82 10.63
C ALA A 139 -3.80 16.93 11.02
N ASN A 140 -2.72 17.11 10.27
CA ASN A 140 -1.60 17.99 10.67
C ASN A 140 -1.43 19.22 9.77
N SER A 141 -2.02 19.23 8.58
CA SER A 141 -1.89 20.32 7.61
C SER A 141 -2.64 21.58 8.02
N SER A 142 -2.07 22.76 7.73
CA SER A 142 -2.78 24.04 7.82
C SER A 142 -3.76 24.25 6.66
N LEU A 143 -3.63 23.46 5.60
CA LEU A 143 -4.50 23.44 4.43
C LEU A 143 -5.60 22.39 4.59
N THR A 144 -6.79 22.69 4.07
CA THR A 144 -7.89 21.74 4.02
C THR A 144 -7.66 20.71 2.92
N TRP A 145 -7.42 19.47 3.30
CA TRP A 145 -7.33 18.31 2.41
C TRP A 145 -8.55 17.42 2.57
N ASN A 146 -9.16 17.02 1.45
CA ASN A 146 -10.31 16.14 1.43
C ASN A 146 -9.99 14.89 0.61
N TRP A 147 -10.38 13.73 1.13
CA TRP A 147 -10.41 12.54 0.30
C TRP A 147 -11.49 12.64 -0.75
N GLU A 148 -11.11 12.31 -1.97
CA GLU A 148 -12.04 12.08 -3.07
C GLU A 148 -11.73 10.72 -3.70
N ARG A 149 -12.77 10.04 -4.19
CA ARG A 149 -12.55 8.89 -5.05
C ARG A 149 -11.93 9.35 -6.36
N PHE A 150 -10.96 8.60 -6.86
CA PHE A 150 -10.24 8.98 -8.08
C PHE A 150 -11.14 9.09 -9.31
N ASP A 151 -12.10 8.18 -9.46
CA ASP A 151 -13.07 8.22 -10.56
C ASP A 151 -13.94 9.48 -10.55
N ARG A 152 -14.45 9.86 -9.37
CA ARG A 152 -15.22 11.11 -9.17
C ARG A 152 -14.35 12.33 -9.41
N PHE A 153 -13.12 12.33 -8.89
CA PHE A 153 -12.15 13.39 -9.09
C PHE A 153 -11.86 13.60 -10.59
N LEU A 154 -11.55 12.54 -11.34
CA LEU A 154 -11.29 12.63 -12.78
C LEU A 154 -12.53 13.06 -13.57
N ALA A 155 -13.71 12.56 -13.22
CA ALA A 155 -14.95 12.97 -13.87
C ALA A 155 -15.22 14.48 -13.70
N ALA A 156 -14.90 15.04 -12.54
CA ALA A 156 -15.01 16.46 -12.27
C ALA A 156 -13.85 17.28 -12.88
N ASN A 157 -12.69 16.66 -13.09
CA ASN A 157 -11.46 17.33 -13.53
C ASN A 157 -10.82 16.61 -14.75
N PRO A 158 -11.49 16.57 -15.92
CA PRO A 158 -11.06 15.75 -17.06
C PRO A 158 -9.70 16.15 -17.64
N ALA A 159 -9.24 17.38 -17.40
CA ALA A 159 -7.91 17.83 -17.80
C ALA A 159 -6.77 17.01 -17.14
N PHE A 160 -7.04 16.37 -16.00
CA PHE A 160 -6.08 15.52 -15.30
C PHE A 160 -5.99 14.10 -15.87
N ALA A 161 -6.93 13.69 -16.74
CA ALA A 161 -6.91 12.38 -17.37
C ALA A 161 -5.71 12.19 -18.31
N GLU A 162 -5.19 13.25 -18.93
CA GLU A 162 -3.97 13.19 -19.74
C GLU A 162 -2.73 12.91 -18.89
N HIS A 163 -2.73 13.31 -17.61
CA HIS A 163 -1.58 13.17 -16.72
C HIS A 163 -1.61 11.86 -15.91
N TYR A 164 -2.78 11.48 -15.38
CA TYR A 164 -2.94 10.31 -14.54
C TYR A 164 -3.46 9.08 -15.28
N GLY A 165 -3.91 9.24 -16.52
CA GLY A 165 -4.69 8.23 -17.22
C GLY A 165 -6.15 8.20 -16.75
N VAL A 166 -6.90 7.22 -17.26
CA VAL A 166 -8.33 7.00 -16.90
C VAL A 166 -8.54 5.79 -16.00
N ASP A 167 -7.50 4.96 -15.86
CA ASP A 167 -7.48 3.83 -14.95
C ASP A 167 -6.87 4.29 -13.62
N PRO A 168 -7.56 4.15 -12.48
CA PRO A 168 -7.01 4.50 -11.18
C PRO A 168 -5.72 3.75 -10.84
N GLY A 169 -5.50 2.55 -11.40
CA GLY A 169 -4.51 1.63 -10.84
C GLY A 169 -4.69 1.56 -9.32
N PHE A 170 -3.59 1.70 -8.56
CA PHE A 170 -3.62 1.72 -7.09
C PHE A 170 -4.29 2.96 -6.46
N ASP A 171 -4.40 4.08 -7.18
CA ASP A 171 -4.97 5.31 -6.65
C ASP A 171 -6.50 5.25 -6.64
N THR A 172 -7.07 4.42 -5.77
CA THR A 172 -8.54 4.38 -5.57
C THR A 172 -9.06 5.70 -4.96
N PHE A 173 -8.24 6.35 -4.14
CA PHE A 173 -8.52 7.63 -3.51
C PHE A 173 -7.36 8.62 -3.70
N VAL A 174 -7.70 9.89 -3.79
CA VAL A 174 -6.76 11.01 -3.85
C VAL A 174 -7.09 12.05 -2.80
N LEU A 175 -6.08 12.79 -2.36
CA LEU A 175 -6.28 13.97 -1.52
C LEU A 175 -6.37 15.22 -2.40
N VAL A 176 -7.51 15.89 -2.36
CA VAL A 176 -7.74 17.16 -3.05
C VAL A 176 -7.65 18.29 -2.04
N GLY A 177 -6.78 19.26 -2.30
CA GLY A 177 -6.56 20.42 -1.45
C GLY A 177 -6.43 21.70 -2.25
N PRO A 178 -6.30 22.86 -1.58
CA PRO A 178 -6.26 24.17 -2.24
C PRO A 178 -5.06 24.36 -3.18
N GLN A 179 -3.98 23.60 -2.97
CA GLN A 179 -2.75 23.69 -3.77
C GLN A 179 -2.60 22.59 -4.83
N GLY A 180 -3.59 21.69 -4.95
CA GLY A 180 -3.58 20.63 -5.95
C GLY A 180 -4.05 19.29 -5.39
N VAL A 181 -3.50 18.23 -5.97
CA VAL A 181 -3.91 16.85 -5.73
C VAL A 181 -2.69 16.05 -5.30
N ALA A 182 -2.83 15.27 -4.24
CA ALA A 182 -1.84 14.30 -3.81
C ALA A 182 -2.37 12.87 -4.01
N THR A 183 -1.46 11.94 -4.30
CA THR A 183 -1.73 10.51 -4.51
C THR A 183 -0.98 9.68 -3.45
N PRO A 184 -1.47 9.64 -2.20
CA PRO A 184 -0.76 8.99 -1.10
C PRO A 184 -0.50 7.49 -1.33
N ILE A 185 -1.44 6.79 -1.97
CA ILE A 185 -1.34 5.35 -2.23
C ILE A 185 -0.23 5.07 -3.26
N ASN A 186 -0.21 5.79 -4.38
CA ASN A 186 0.88 5.69 -5.34
C ASN A 186 2.24 6.14 -4.76
N THR A 187 2.26 7.11 -3.84
CA THR A 187 3.49 7.47 -3.11
C THR A 187 4.03 6.26 -2.32
N ALA A 188 3.15 5.56 -1.58
CA ALA A 188 3.53 4.33 -0.87
C ALA A 188 3.94 3.20 -1.83
N LEU A 189 3.27 3.06 -2.97
CA LEU A 189 3.63 2.08 -4.00
C LEU A 189 5.06 2.33 -4.51
N LYS A 190 5.37 3.57 -4.89
CA LYS A 190 6.70 3.93 -5.37
C LYS A 190 7.76 3.73 -4.30
N ARG A 191 7.46 4.03 -3.03
CA ARG A 191 8.36 3.70 -1.91
C ARG A 191 8.71 2.21 -1.88
N VAL A 192 7.71 1.34 -2.04
CA VAL A 192 7.90 -0.11 -2.00
C VAL A 192 8.60 -0.64 -3.26
N VAL A 193 8.37 -0.04 -4.42
CA VAL A 193 8.94 -0.50 -5.71
C VAL A 193 10.35 0.07 -5.94
N GLN A 194 10.53 1.37 -5.75
CA GLN A 194 11.76 2.11 -6.07
C GLN A 194 12.68 2.28 -4.85
N GLY A 195 12.15 2.17 -3.64
CA GLY A 195 12.91 2.29 -2.40
C GLY A 195 13.10 3.74 -1.96
N LYS A 196 14.35 4.20 -1.87
CA LYS A 196 14.70 5.46 -1.16
C LYS A 196 14.06 6.72 -1.74
N GLU A 197 13.63 6.70 -2.99
CA GLU A 197 13.26 7.89 -3.77
C GLU A 197 11.95 8.55 -3.33
N GLU A 198 11.01 7.82 -2.72
CA GLU A 198 9.72 8.41 -2.28
C GLU A 198 9.42 8.12 -0.80
N SER A 199 9.97 8.95 0.10
CA SER A 199 9.68 8.86 1.54
C SER A 199 8.28 9.40 1.85
N VAL A 200 7.45 8.59 2.53
CA VAL A 200 6.11 9.02 2.95
C VAL A 200 6.20 10.12 4.01
N HIS A 201 7.18 10.08 4.90
CA HIS A 201 7.42 11.14 5.89
C HIS A 201 7.78 12.47 5.22
N TYR A 202 8.66 12.43 4.21
CA TYR A 202 9.04 13.62 3.45
C TYR A 202 7.84 14.24 2.75
N ILE A 203 7.05 13.43 2.03
CA ILE A 203 5.85 13.91 1.33
C ILE A 203 4.81 14.43 2.32
N GLY A 204 4.58 13.73 3.44
CA GLY A 204 3.68 14.20 4.50
C GLY A 204 4.09 15.57 5.03
N THR A 205 5.38 15.76 5.31
CA THR A 205 5.96 17.04 5.78
C THR A 205 5.79 18.15 4.75
N LEU A 206 6.04 17.85 3.47
CA LEU A 206 5.95 18.82 2.37
C LEU A 206 4.52 19.38 2.22
N LEU A 207 3.50 18.55 2.46
CA LEU A 207 2.10 18.90 2.24
C LEU A 207 1.41 19.51 3.47
N LEU A 208 2.13 19.75 4.57
CA LEU A 208 1.59 20.38 5.78
C LEU A 208 1.23 21.85 5.61
N ASN A 209 1.99 22.55 4.77
CA ASN A 209 1.86 23.99 4.60
C ASN A 209 1.73 24.33 3.11
N GLU A 210 1.31 25.55 2.84
CA GLU A 210 1.32 26.08 1.48
C GLU A 210 2.74 26.01 0.92
N VAL A 211 2.90 25.34 -0.22
CA VAL A 211 4.18 25.28 -0.91
C VAL A 211 4.43 26.64 -1.56
N ASP A 212 5.40 27.39 -1.03
CA ASP A 212 5.87 28.60 -1.70
C ASP A 212 6.64 28.21 -2.96
N LEU A 213 5.91 28.13 -4.09
CA LEU A 213 6.46 27.80 -5.39
C LEU A 213 7.55 28.79 -5.83
N ARG A 214 7.47 30.07 -5.41
CA ARG A 214 8.53 31.03 -5.73
C ARG A 214 9.80 30.71 -4.98
N LYS A 215 9.73 30.31 -3.70
CA LYS A 215 10.88 29.83 -2.93
C LYS A 215 11.41 28.48 -3.44
N ALA A 216 10.53 27.54 -3.78
CA ALA A 216 10.90 26.23 -4.32
C ALA A 216 11.61 26.34 -5.67
N MET A 217 11.19 27.29 -6.53
CA MET A 217 11.81 27.54 -7.83
C MET A 217 13.02 28.50 -7.78
N SER A 218 13.25 29.19 -6.66
CA SER A 218 14.37 30.14 -6.50
C SER A 218 15.47 29.66 -5.54
N GLY A 219 15.25 28.55 -4.84
CA GLY A 219 16.23 27.96 -3.93
C GLY A 219 17.29 27.15 -4.65
N ARG A 220 18.56 27.30 -4.22
CA ARG A 220 19.69 26.37 -4.48
C ARG A 220 19.50 24.98 -3.82
N ASP A 221 18.34 24.76 -3.24
CA ASP A 221 17.96 23.64 -2.40
C ASP A 221 16.55 23.23 -2.85
N LEU A 222 16.50 22.58 -4.01
CA LEU A 222 15.28 22.00 -4.54
C LEU A 222 15.06 20.70 -3.78
N MET A 223 14.00 20.65 -2.97
CA MET A 223 13.55 19.41 -2.33
C MET A 223 14.55 18.81 -1.32
N GLY A 224 15.33 19.64 -0.62
CA GLY A 224 16.28 19.18 0.42
C GLY A 224 17.58 18.57 -0.11
N LEU A 225 17.90 18.82 -1.38
CA LEU A 225 19.19 18.51 -1.97
C LEU A 225 19.88 19.82 -2.34
N ASP A 226 20.96 20.14 -1.65
CA ASP A 226 21.85 21.23 -2.02
C ASP A 226 22.47 20.90 -3.38
N GLN A 227 22.44 21.84 -4.31
CA GLN A 227 23.05 21.71 -5.63
C GLN A 227 24.56 21.34 -5.57
N ARG A 228 25.20 21.52 -4.41
CA ARG A 228 26.59 21.11 -4.15
C ARG A 228 26.78 19.60 -3.94
N ASP A 229 25.71 18.86 -3.65
CA ASP A 229 25.73 17.42 -3.44
C ASP A 229 25.57 16.62 -4.76
N TRP A 230 25.48 17.33 -5.90
CA TRP A 230 25.30 16.73 -7.24
C TRP A 230 26.64 16.32 -7.88
N ASP A 231 27.75 16.87 -7.41
CA ASP A 231 29.10 16.53 -7.85
C ASP A 231 29.81 15.73 -6.74
N GLY A 232 29.53 14.42 -6.66
CA GLY A 232 30.15 13.47 -5.73
C GLY A 232 30.05 12.03 -6.20
#